data_AF-A0A2E0BKW4-F1
#
_entry.id   AF-A0A2E0BKW4-F1
#
_cell.length_a   1.000
_cell.length_b   1.000
_cell.length_c   1.000
_cell.angle_alpha   90.00
_cell.angle_beta   90.00
_cell.angle_gamma   90.00
#
_symmetry.space_group_name_H-M   'P 1'
#
loop_
_entity.id
_entity.type
_entity.pdbx_description
1 polymer ?
#
loop_
_entity_poly.entity_id
_entity_poly.type
_entity_poly.pdbx_seq_one_letter_code
_entity_poly.pdbx_strand_id
1 'polypeptide(L)'
;MIENFNNIYLFLLFIFACIFTPGFYAAAQLWESKKVLERYGIDESATLIARFAACWPTAEALVALLILFIGPQGNWAFFTFGVIVFGASTIYNTLSYFNIALTLGRGKYKVLPEAMYASIFKLAVYLILLISLSDKLFL
;
A
#
# COMPACT_ATOMS: atom_id res chain seq x y z
N MET A 1 7.19 -21.99 7.77
CA MET A 1 6.76 -20.67 7.22
C MET A 1 6.16 -19.78 8.29
N ILE A 2 5.09 -20.20 9.00
CA ILE A 2 4.49 -19.39 10.08
C ILE A 2 5.51 -19.01 11.17
N GLU A 3 6.36 -19.96 11.58
CA GLU A 3 7.42 -19.74 12.57
C GLU A 3 8.40 -18.64 12.17
N ASN A 4 8.62 -18.42 10.86
CA ASN A 4 9.48 -17.34 10.37
C ASN A 4 8.88 -15.96 10.69
N PHE A 5 7.57 -15.86 10.86
CA PHE A 5 6.84 -14.62 11.16
C PHE A 5 6.45 -14.49 12.64
N ASN A 6 7.11 -15.22 13.56
CA ASN A 6 6.86 -15.23 15.01
C ASN A 6 5.51 -15.85 15.43
N ASN A 7 4.41 -15.55 14.75
CA ASN A 7 3.11 -16.17 15.01
C ASN A 7 2.19 -16.12 13.76
N ILE A 8 1.06 -16.84 13.84
CA ILE A 8 0.09 -16.93 12.75
C ILE A 8 -0.54 -15.58 12.39
N TYR A 9 -0.74 -14.68 13.35
CA TYR A 9 -1.36 -13.38 13.10
C TYR A 9 -0.45 -12.49 12.24
N LEU A 10 0.84 -12.45 12.54
CA LEU A 10 1.82 -11.70 11.74
C LEU A 10 2.02 -12.32 10.35
N PHE A 11 1.98 -13.65 10.26
CA PHE A 11 2.01 -14.34 8.97
C PHE A 11 0.81 -13.99 8.08
N LEU A 12 -0.41 -14.05 8.63
CA LEU A 12 -1.63 -13.68 7.91
C LEU A 12 -1.67 -12.19 7.58
N LEU A 13 -1.21 -11.34 8.51
CA LEU A 13 -1.10 -9.90 8.29
C LEU A 13 -0.18 -9.59 7.12
N PHE A 14 0.99 -10.23 7.06
CA PHE A 14 1.94 -10.08 5.97
C PHE A 14 1.32 -10.52 4.63
N ILE A 15 0.70 -11.70 4.57
CA ILE A 15 0.05 -12.19 3.34
C ILE A 15 -1.05 -11.22 2.89
N PHE A 16 -1.97 -10.87 3.78
CA PHE A 16 -3.08 -10.00 3.43
C PHE A 16 -2.60 -8.62 2.98
N ALA A 17 -1.75 -7.99 3.78
CA ALA A 17 -1.44 -6.59 3.63
C ALA A 17 -0.24 -6.30 2.70
N CYS A 18 0.72 -7.22 2.56
CA CYS A 18 1.88 -7.03 1.68
C CYS A 18 1.75 -7.77 0.34
N ILE A 19 0.84 -8.75 0.22
CA ILE A 19 0.63 -9.49 -1.05
C ILE A 19 -0.75 -9.17 -1.63
N PHE A 20 -1.83 -9.51 -0.92
CA PHE A 20 -3.18 -9.40 -1.51
C PHE A 20 -3.62 -7.96 -1.76
N THR A 21 -3.49 -7.07 -0.77
CA THR A 21 -3.93 -5.68 -0.96
C THR A 21 -3.17 -4.94 -2.08
N PRO A 22 -1.82 -4.95 -2.16
CA PRO A 22 -1.14 -4.32 -3.28
C PRO A 22 -1.32 -5.09 -4.59
N GLY A 23 -1.39 -6.42 -4.57
CA GLY A 23 -1.63 -7.23 -5.77
C GLY A 23 -3.01 -6.99 -6.40
N PHE A 24 -4.06 -6.90 -5.58
CA PHE A 24 -5.41 -6.58 -6.05
C PHE A 24 -5.49 -5.16 -6.61
N TYR A 25 -4.89 -4.19 -5.92
CA TYR A 25 -4.85 -2.80 -6.38
C TYR A 25 -4.08 -2.67 -7.70
N ALA A 26 -2.92 -3.32 -7.79
CA ALA A 26 -2.14 -3.40 -9.02
C ALA A 26 -2.94 -4.03 -10.16
N ALA A 27 -3.64 -5.14 -9.89
CA ALA A 27 -4.47 -5.82 -10.89
C ALA A 27 -5.58 -4.91 -11.45
N ALA A 28 -6.31 -4.23 -10.57
CA ALA A 28 -7.33 -3.28 -10.99
C ALA A 28 -6.73 -2.15 -11.84
N GLN A 29 -5.60 -1.59 -11.41
CA GLN A 29 -5.02 -0.41 -12.04
C GLN A 29 -4.21 -0.71 -13.31
N LEU A 30 -3.72 -1.95 -13.50
CA LEU A 30 -3.00 -2.36 -14.73
C LEU A 30 -3.97 -2.82 -15.83
N TRP A 31 -4.93 -3.68 -15.49
CA TRP A 31 -5.83 -4.31 -16.47
C TRP A 31 -7.16 -3.56 -16.63
N GLU A 32 -7.66 -2.91 -15.59
CA GLU A 32 -8.96 -2.21 -15.57
C GLU A 32 -8.83 -0.70 -15.35
N SER A 33 -7.67 -0.11 -15.68
CA SER A 33 -7.31 1.29 -15.39
C SER A 33 -8.42 2.28 -15.77
N LYS A 34 -9.03 2.12 -16.95
CA LYS A 34 -10.10 3.01 -17.44
C LYS A 34 -11.31 3.03 -16.50
N LYS A 35 -11.76 1.86 -16.03
CA LYS A 35 -12.88 1.76 -15.07
C LYS A 35 -12.52 2.36 -13.72
N VAL A 36 -11.28 2.19 -13.28
CA VAL A 36 -10.82 2.80 -12.03
C VAL A 36 -10.80 4.33 -12.15
N LEU A 37 -10.29 4.87 -13.26
CA LEU A 37 -10.27 6.31 -13.52
C LEU A 37 -11.69 6.89 -13.60
N GLU A 38 -12.63 6.19 -14.24
CA GLU A 38 -14.04 6.58 -14.32
C GLU A 38 -14.69 6.74 -12.94
N ARG A 39 -14.41 5.84 -11.98
CA ARG A 39 -14.89 5.95 -10.59
C ARG A 39 -14.49 7.26 -9.91
N TYR A 40 -13.34 7.80 -10.30
CA TYR A 40 -12.81 9.07 -9.76
C TYR A 40 -13.10 10.27 -10.69
N GLY A 41 -13.84 10.08 -11.78
CA GLY A 41 -14.12 11.14 -12.76
C GLY A 41 -12.86 11.64 -13.48
N ILE A 42 -11.84 10.79 -13.63
CA ILE A 42 -10.58 11.12 -14.30
C ILE A 42 -10.67 10.66 -15.76
N ASP A 43 -10.21 11.53 -16.67
CA ASP A 43 -10.18 11.24 -18.11
C ASP A 43 -9.28 10.04 -18.45
N GLU A 44 -9.67 9.26 -19.47
CA GLU A 44 -8.95 8.04 -19.84
C GLU A 44 -7.52 8.29 -20.35
N SER A 45 -7.19 9.52 -20.77
CA SER A 45 -5.81 9.91 -21.12
C SER A 45 -4.81 9.69 -19.97
N ALA A 46 -5.26 9.67 -18.71
CA ALA A 46 -4.43 9.36 -17.55
C ALA A 46 -4.06 7.86 -17.43
N THR A 47 -4.60 6.98 -18.28
CA THR A 47 -4.39 5.52 -18.22
C THR A 47 -2.91 5.12 -18.17
N LEU A 48 -2.06 5.78 -18.97
CA LEU A 48 -0.64 5.44 -19.02
C LEU A 48 0.07 5.72 -17.68
N ILE A 49 -0.20 6.89 -17.08
CA ILE A 49 0.38 7.29 -15.78
C ILE A 49 -0.20 6.42 -14.67
N ALA A 50 -1.50 6.11 -14.71
CA ALA A 50 -2.15 5.20 -13.78
C ALA A 50 -1.49 3.81 -13.76
N ARG A 51 -1.17 3.25 -14.93
CA ARG A 51 -0.46 1.97 -15.06
C ARG A 51 0.98 2.04 -14.56
N PHE A 52 1.68 3.13 -14.86
CA PHE A 52 3.02 3.36 -14.32
C PHE A 52 3.01 3.38 -12.78
N ALA A 53 2.06 4.08 -12.16
CA ALA A 53 1.90 4.09 -10.71
C ALA A 53 1.58 2.70 -10.14
N ALA A 54 0.85 1.86 -10.88
CA ALA A 54 0.50 0.50 -10.48
C ALA A 54 1.68 -0.49 -10.50
N CYS A 55 2.76 -0.20 -11.22
CA CYS A 55 3.98 -0.99 -11.16
C CYS A 55 4.58 -1.03 -9.75
N TRP A 56 4.34 0.01 -8.94
CA TRP A 56 4.84 0.09 -7.58
C TRP A 56 4.22 -0.94 -6.62
N PRO A 57 2.88 -0.98 -6.42
CA PRO A 57 2.25 -2.05 -5.64
C PRO A 57 2.46 -3.43 -6.28
N THR A 58 2.67 -3.52 -7.60
CA THR A 58 3.08 -4.79 -8.23
C THR A 58 4.42 -5.26 -7.69
N ALA A 59 5.43 -4.38 -7.68
CA ALA A 59 6.75 -4.70 -7.14
C ALA A 59 6.68 -5.06 -5.66
N GLU A 60 5.88 -4.33 -4.88
CA GLU A 60 5.65 -4.64 -3.47
C GLU A 60 5.10 -6.07 -3.28
N ALA A 61 4.03 -6.41 -4.00
CA ALA A 61 3.39 -7.73 -3.91
C ALA A 61 4.33 -8.87 -4.33
N LEU A 62 5.10 -8.68 -5.40
CA LEU A 62 6.05 -9.67 -5.89
C LEU A 62 7.23 -9.87 -4.93
N VAL A 63 7.78 -8.79 -4.37
CA VAL A 63 8.85 -8.90 -3.36
C VAL A 63 8.32 -9.56 -2.09
N ALA A 64 7.09 -9.22 -1.66
CA ALA A 64 6.46 -9.87 -0.51
C ALA A 64 6.22 -11.37 -0.76
N LEU A 65 5.82 -11.76 -1.97
CA LEU A 65 5.73 -13.16 -2.39
C LEU A 65 7.09 -13.87 -2.29
N LEU A 66 8.18 -13.23 -2.73
CA LEU A 66 9.53 -13.79 -2.60
C LEU A 66 9.89 -13.99 -1.12
N ILE A 67 9.67 -12.97 -0.28
CA ILE A 67 9.90 -13.02 1.18
C ILE A 67 9.11 -14.14 1.85
N LEU A 68 7.91 -14.47 1.34
CA LEU A 68 7.13 -15.59 1.85
C LEU A 68 7.90 -16.92 1.75
N PHE A 69 8.62 -17.13 0.65
CA PHE A 69 9.39 -18.36 0.39
C PHE A 69 10.77 -18.36 1.06
N ILE A 70 11.49 -17.24 1.01
CA ILE A 70 12.86 -17.15 1.54
C ILE A 70 12.92 -16.81 3.05
N GLY A 71 11.82 -16.31 3.60
CA GLY A 71 11.72 -15.82 4.97
C GLY A 71 12.01 -14.32 5.11
N PRO A 72 11.54 -13.66 6.20
CA PRO A 72 11.76 -12.25 6.45
C PRO A 72 13.20 -11.92 6.89
N GLN A 73 14.01 -12.91 7.24
CA GLN A 73 15.36 -12.71 7.77
C GLN A 73 16.22 -11.88 6.80
N GLY A 74 16.90 -10.85 7.32
CA GLY A 74 17.75 -9.95 6.52
C GLY A 74 17.02 -9.05 5.51
N ASN A 75 15.69 -9.10 5.42
CA ASN A 75 14.89 -8.31 4.48
C ASN A 75 14.40 -6.98 5.08
N TRP A 76 15.08 -6.43 6.10
CA TRP A 76 14.68 -5.20 6.80
C TRP A 76 14.41 -4.03 5.85
N ALA A 77 15.16 -3.93 4.75
CA ALA A 77 15.00 -2.85 3.78
C ALA A 77 13.58 -2.78 3.19
N PHE A 78 12.95 -3.93 2.91
CA PHE A 78 11.57 -3.97 2.42
C PHE A 78 10.58 -3.35 3.43
N PHE A 79 10.72 -3.71 4.71
CA PHE A 79 9.83 -3.26 5.77
C PHE A 79 10.06 -1.78 6.11
N THR A 80 11.31 -1.37 6.29
CA THR A 80 11.68 0.03 6.54
C THR A 80 11.25 0.93 5.39
N PHE A 81 11.47 0.48 4.15
CA PHE A 81 11.07 1.24 2.99
C PHE A 81 9.54 1.39 2.89
N GLY A 82 8.79 0.34 3.21
CA GLY A 82 7.33 0.42 3.35
C GLY A 82 6.89 1.45 4.40
N VAL A 83 7.52 1.48 5.57
CA VAL A 83 7.23 2.51 6.59
C VAL A 83 7.48 3.92 6.04
N ILE A 84 8.57 4.14 5.33
CA ILE A 84 8.90 5.47 4.75
C ILE A 84 7.86 5.86 3.70
N VAL A 85 7.58 4.98 2.74
CA VAL A 85 6.63 5.23 1.65
C VAL A 85 5.23 5.50 2.19
N PHE A 86 4.73 4.65 3.09
CA PHE A 86 3.39 4.81 3.64
C PHE A 86 3.30 5.90 4.70
N GLY A 87 4.41 6.26 5.34
CA GLY A 87 4.53 7.45 6.18
C GLY A 87 4.35 8.72 5.37
N ALA A 88 5.11 8.87 4.28
CA ALA A 88 4.96 9.98 3.35
C ALA A 88 3.55 10.00 2.73
N SER A 89 3.06 8.86 2.25
CA SER A 89 1.72 8.72 1.68
C SER A 89 0.63 9.13 2.67
N THR A 90 0.76 8.76 3.95
CA THR A 90 -0.20 9.16 4.99
C THR A 90 -0.21 10.67 5.17
N ILE A 91 0.95 11.32 5.24
CA ILE A 91 1.04 12.77 5.36
C ILE A 91 0.42 13.46 4.14
N TYR A 92 0.87 13.13 2.94
CA TYR A 92 0.40 13.78 1.72
C TYR A 92 -1.09 13.55 1.47
N ASN A 93 -1.58 12.31 1.54
CA ASN A 93 -2.99 12.02 1.27
C ASN A 93 -3.92 12.59 2.34
N THR A 94 -3.51 12.62 3.61
CA THR A 94 -4.31 13.25 4.68
C THR A 94 -4.41 14.76 4.47
N LEU A 95 -3.27 15.43 4.23
CA LEU A 95 -3.24 16.87 4.00
C LEU A 95 -4.00 17.25 2.74
N SER A 96 -3.81 16.52 1.64
CA SER A 96 -4.54 16.74 0.39
C SER A 96 -6.04 16.51 0.56
N TYR A 97 -6.45 15.44 1.25
CA TYR A 97 -7.87 15.18 1.52
C TYR A 97 -8.51 16.35 2.27
N PHE A 98 -7.93 16.77 3.40
CA PHE A 98 -8.48 17.88 4.17
C PHE A 98 -8.40 19.21 3.44
N ASN A 99 -7.32 19.47 2.70
CA ASN A 99 -7.22 20.67 1.88
C ASN A 99 -8.36 20.74 0.87
N ILE A 100 -8.58 19.67 0.08
CA ILE A 100 -9.67 19.66 -0.91
C ILE A 100 -11.03 19.69 -0.21
N ALA A 101 -11.24 18.94 0.87
CA ALA A 101 -12.51 18.92 1.61
C ALA A 101 -12.88 20.31 2.18
N LEU A 102 -11.90 21.05 2.72
CA LEU A 102 -12.10 22.34 3.36
C LEU A 102 -12.16 23.51 2.35
N THR A 103 -11.46 23.42 1.22
CA THR A 103 -11.38 24.50 0.22
C THR A 103 -12.33 24.32 -0.97
N LEU A 104 -12.51 23.08 -1.42
CA LEU A 104 -13.26 22.72 -2.65
C LEU A 104 -14.49 21.83 -2.36
N GLY A 105 -14.55 21.19 -1.19
CA GLY A 105 -15.57 20.21 -0.79
C GLY A 105 -16.93 20.77 -0.41
N ARG A 106 -17.18 22.08 -0.57
CA ARG A 106 -18.48 22.74 -0.32
C ARG A 106 -19.47 22.51 -1.47
N GLY A 107 -19.68 21.24 -1.85
CA GLY A 107 -20.73 20.81 -2.78
C GLY A 107 -20.36 20.67 -4.27
N LYS A 108 -19.12 20.99 -4.68
CA LYS A 108 -18.68 20.86 -6.09
C LYS A 108 -17.89 19.58 -6.41
N TYR A 109 -17.11 19.07 -5.47
CA TYR A 109 -16.25 17.90 -5.70
C TYR A 109 -16.43 16.87 -4.59
N LYS A 110 -16.76 15.63 -4.95
CA LYS A 110 -16.83 14.50 -4.02
C LYS A 110 -15.42 13.93 -3.87
N VAL A 111 -14.78 14.20 -2.73
CA VAL A 111 -13.48 13.62 -2.40
C VAL A 111 -13.69 12.37 -1.56
N LEU A 112 -13.24 11.22 -2.06
CA LEU A 112 -13.30 9.98 -1.30
C LEU A 112 -12.06 9.87 -0.38
N PRO A 113 -12.22 9.59 0.93
CA PRO A 113 -11.10 9.44 1.86
C PRO A 113 -10.33 8.12 1.69
N GLU A 114 -10.60 7.35 0.64
CA GLU A 114 -10.07 5.99 0.42
C GLU A 114 -8.53 5.95 0.43
N ALA A 115 -7.87 6.88 -0.27
CA ALA A 115 -6.41 6.95 -0.32
C ALA A 115 -5.80 7.30 1.04
N MET A 116 -6.48 8.15 1.83
CA MET A 116 -6.07 8.49 3.19
C MET A 116 -6.17 7.25 4.10
N TYR A 117 -7.31 6.56 4.10
CA TYR A 117 -7.51 5.35 4.90
C TYR A 117 -6.55 4.22 4.51
N ALA A 118 -6.34 4.00 3.21
CA ALA A 118 -5.38 3.02 2.72
C ALA A 118 -3.95 3.33 3.18
N SER A 119 -3.55 4.60 3.15
CA SER A 119 -2.20 5.01 3.61
C SER A 119 -2.00 4.77 5.09
N ILE A 120 -2.98 5.15 5.93
CA ILE A 120 -2.94 4.93 7.39
C ILE A 120 -2.87 3.43 7.70
N PHE A 121 -3.72 2.63 7.06
CA PHE A 121 -3.73 1.18 7.22
C PHE A 121 -2.36 0.58 6.88
N LYS A 122 -1.81 0.91 5.71
CA LYS A 122 -0.51 0.37 5.27
C LYS A 122 0.62 0.79 6.19
N LEU A 123 0.64 2.05 6.64
CA LEU A 123 1.63 2.53 7.61
C LEU A 123 1.57 1.73 8.92
N ALA A 124 0.36 1.55 9.48
CA ALA A 124 0.17 0.79 10.71
C ALA A 124 0.65 -0.66 10.56
N VAL A 125 0.32 -1.32 9.44
CA VAL A 125 0.77 -2.69 9.18
C VAL A 125 2.29 -2.77 9.10
N TYR A 126 2.93 -1.90 8.32
CA TYR A 126 4.38 -1.94 8.16
C TYR A 126 5.12 -1.65 9.47
N LEU A 127 4.60 -0.76 10.32
CA LEU A 127 5.12 -0.54 11.67
C LEU A 127 4.97 -1.78 12.56
N ILE A 128 3.79 -2.42 12.56
CA ILE A 128 3.55 -3.65 13.33
C ILE A 128 4.52 -4.74 12.91
N LEU A 129 4.68 -4.98 11.60
CA LEU A 129 5.58 -6.00 11.07
C LEU A 129 7.04 -5.68 11.36
N LEU A 130 7.48 -4.43 11.17
CA LEU A 130 8.86 -4.01 11.43
C LEU A 130 9.26 -4.19 12.90
N ILE A 131 8.39 -3.76 13.82
CA ILE A 131 8.64 -3.88 15.27
C ILE A 131 8.58 -5.34 15.70
N SER A 132 7.52 -6.06 15.29
CA SER A 132 7.24 -7.42 15.78
C SER A 132 8.14 -8.50 15.20
N LEU A 133 8.84 -8.22 14.09
CA LEU A 133 9.81 -9.12 13.47
C LEU A 133 11.26 -8.60 13.57
N SER A 134 11.49 -7.53 14.35
CA SER A 134 12.79 -6.84 14.41
C SER A 134 13.95 -7.77 14.76
N ASP A 135 13.72 -8.76 15.62
CA ASP A 135 14.67 -9.81 16.02
C ASP A 135 15.15 -10.69 14.86
N LYS A 136 14.42 -10.70 13.75
CA LYS A 136 14.74 -11.46 12.53
C LYS A 136 15.17 -10.59 11.37
N LEU A 137 14.57 -9.40 11.25
CA LEU A 137 14.82 -8.49 10.14
C LEU A 137 16.26 -7.95 10.16
N PHE A 138 16.78 -7.64 11.36
CA PHE A 138 18.06 -6.96 11.57
C PHE A 138 19.20 -7.89 12.03
N LEU A 139 19.03 -9.21 11.85
CA LEU A 139 20.09 -10.21 12.09
C LEU A 139 21.27 -10.03 11.15
#